data_AF-A0A7T8QV50-F1
#
_entry.id   AF-A0A7T8QV50-F1
#
_cell.length_a   1.000
_cell.length_b   1.000
_cell.length_c   1.000
_cell.angle_alpha   90.00
_cell.angle_beta   90.00
_cell.angle_gamma   90.00
#
_symmetry.space_group_name_H-M   'P 1'
#
loop_
_entity.id
_entity.type
_entity.pdbx_description
1 polymer ?
#
loop_
_entity_poly.entity_id
_entity_poly.type
_entity_poly.pdbx_seq_one_letter_code
_entity_poly.pdbx_strand_id
1 'polypeptide(L)'
;ERVKKKESVAESLRITNIHLERAEHLSYSLEEECTRWRGQLQTAERQLNNLLGDSLILSFIVGYAGNLSENSRNELINQWKKLLSRFNISYSENEGELYGLEVGKLELQRWNECKYYVQNALVTKYTNKWPLYIDPCNVALKEALRLPSGHSIIHSSDLEFGAKLRSSLSEGSACIIKDFNFDFPSEFANLFQRNLYEKVRVFVGLIGIPKMRKDVRVKLGTTVMEEVAVGSKFALYLHSQDMTFPQMDDKINAISYNLTKEALYLKLREEIMKKMDKDFAEKLDQVVRQMEKMSEEVNAKIRNVLLVFIESKDSMLENDRLIASLK
;
A
#
# COMPACT_ATOMS: atom_id res chain seq x y z
N GLU A 1 -29.37 51.71 -36.89
CA GLU A 1 -28.20 50.94 -37.37
C GLU A 1 -26.88 51.28 -36.67
N ARG A 2 -26.48 52.56 -36.57
CA ARG A 2 -25.20 52.94 -35.92
C ARG A 2 -25.08 52.54 -34.45
N VAL A 3 -26.17 52.64 -33.68
CA VAL A 3 -26.23 52.20 -32.27
C VAL A 3 -26.03 50.68 -32.16
N LYS A 4 -26.77 49.89 -32.95
CA LYS A 4 -26.60 48.42 -33.02
C LYS A 4 -25.17 48.00 -33.41
N LYS A 5 -24.53 48.69 -34.37
CA LYS A 5 -23.12 48.43 -34.74
C LYS A 5 -22.17 48.75 -33.58
N LYS A 6 -22.41 49.86 -32.86
CA LYS A 6 -21.60 50.24 -31.69
C LYS A 6 -21.72 49.22 -30.55
N GLU A 7 -22.93 48.73 -30.30
CA GLU A 7 -23.21 47.67 -29.30
C GLU A 7 -22.56 46.34 -29.70
N SER A 8 -22.66 45.94 -30.97
CA SER A 8 -22.02 44.72 -31.47
C SER A 8 -20.49 44.75 -31.35
N VAL A 9 -19.87 45.90 -31.63
CA VAL A 9 -18.41 46.07 -31.48
C VAL A 9 -18.01 46.06 -30.01
N ALA A 10 -18.78 46.72 -29.14
CA ALA A 10 -18.53 46.70 -27.69
C ALA A 10 -18.63 45.28 -27.11
N GLU A 11 -19.62 44.50 -27.53
CA GLU A 11 -19.76 43.11 -27.10
C GLU A 11 -18.63 42.22 -27.64
N SER A 12 -18.24 42.41 -28.91
CA SER A 12 -17.11 41.67 -29.50
C SER A 12 -15.79 41.97 -28.78
N LEU A 13 -15.56 43.24 -28.39
CA LEU A 13 -14.42 43.64 -27.57
C LEU A 13 -14.44 42.97 -26.19
N ARG A 14 -15.61 42.93 -25.54
CA ARG A 14 -15.78 42.28 -24.23
C ARG A 14 -15.46 40.78 -24.29
N ILE A 15 -16.00 40.07 -25.28
CA ILE A 15 -15.74 38.64 -25.49
C ILE A 15 -14.25 38.40 -25.79
N THR A 16 -13.65 39.23 -26.63
CA THR A 16 -12.23 39.11 -26.98
C THR A 16 -11.32 39.31 -25.77
N ASN A 17 -11.62 40.28 -24.89
CA ASN A 17 -10.88 40.46 -23.64
C ASN A 17 -11.01 39.25 -22.72
N ILE A 18 -12.21 38.68 -22.56
CA ILE A 18 -12.42 37.47 -21.75
C ILE A 18 -11.63 36.28 -22.34
N HIS A 19 -11.63 36.13 -23.66
CA HIS A 19 -10.85 35.08 -24.33
C HIS A 19 -9.35 35.28 -24.12
N LEU A 20 -8.87 36.52 -24.11
CA LEU A 20 -7.47 36.86 -23.90
C LEU A 20 -7.03 36.56 -22.46
N GLU A 21 -7.81 36.97 -21.45
CA GLU A 21 -7.56 36.64 -20.03
C GLU A 21 -7.56 35.12 -19.80
N ARG A 22 -8.51 34.39 -20.40
CA ARG A 22 -8.58 32.93 -20.31
C ARG A 22 -7.40 32.26 -21.00
N ALA A 23 -6.97 32.76 -22.16
CA ALA A 23 -5.81 32.25 -22.87
C ALA A 23 -4.52 32.45 -22.08
N GLU A 24 -4.34 33.61 -21.46
CA GLU A 24 -3.19 33.92 -20.61
C GLU A 24 -3.12 32.97 -19.40
N HIS A 25 -4.22 32.84 -18.66
CA HIS A 25 -4.29 31.91 -17.53
C HIS A 25 -4.06 30.46 -17.96
N LEU A 26 -4.70 30.02 -19.05
CA LEU A 26 -4.53 28.66 -19.56
C LEU A 26 -3.08 28.39 -19.96
N SER A 27 -2.43 29.35 -20.61
CA SER A 27 -1.02 29.26 -21.00
C SER A 27 -0.12 29.07 -19.78
N TYR A 28 -0.31 29.90 -18.74
CA TYR A 28 0.49 29.82 -17.52
C TYR A 28 0.27 28.49 -16.77
N SER A 29 -0.98 28.11 -16.51
CA SER A 29 -1.28 26.86 -15.78
C SER A 29 -0.80 25.62 -16.53
N LEU A 30 -0.91 25.59 -17.87
CA LEU A 30 -0.40 24.48 -18.67
C LEU A 30 1.13 24.42 -18.69
N GLU A 31 1.81 25.56 -18.63
CA GLU A 31 3.27 25.61 -18.55
C GLU A 31 3.77 25.04 -17.21
N GLU A 32 3.11 25.39 -16.10
CA GLU A 32 3.40 24.81 -14.78
C GLU A 32 3.17 23.29 -14.76
N GLU A 33 2.04 22.83 -15.28
CA GLU A 33 1.72 21.40 -15.38
C GLU A 33 2.71 20.65 -16.28
N CYS A 34 3.11 21.25 -17.41
CA CYS A 34 4.13 20.69 -18.29
C CYS A 34 5.49 20.55 -17.58
N THR A 35 5.88 21.56 -16.81
CA THR A 35 7.11 21.51 -15.99
C THR A 35 7.03 20.43 -14.92
N ARG A 36 5.88 20.30 -14.25
CA ARG A 36 5.61 19.26 -13.26
C ARG A 36 5.70 17.86 -13.88
N TRP A 37 5.04 17.64 -15.02
CA TRP A 37 5.07 16.36 -15.73
C TRP A 37 6.46 16.03 -16.25
N ARG A 38 7.23 17.02 -16.71
CA ARG A 38 8.63 16.82 -17.10
C ARG A 38 9.48 16.35 -15.91
N GLY A 39 9.29 16.95 -14.74
CA GLY A 39 9.95 16.50 -13.51
C GLY A 39 9.53 15.07 -13.08
N GLN A 40 8.24 14.74 -13.23
CA GLN A 40 7.74 13.38 -12.98
C GLN A 40 8.33 12.37 -13.97
N LEU A 41 8.43 12.72 -15.25
CA LEU A 41 9.03 11.88 -16.29
C LEU A 41 10.50 11.59 -15.99
N GLN A 42 11.29 12.61 -15.64
CA GLN A 42 12.70 12.43 -15.25
C GLN A 42 12.85 11.51 -14.02
N THR A 43 11.94 11.63 -13.06
CA THR A 43 11.92 10.75 -11.88
C THR A 43 11.58 9.32 -12.28
N ALA A 44 10.59 9.13 -13.15
CA ALA A 44 10.19 7.81 -13.65
C ALA A 44 11.30 7.15 -14.49
N GLU A 45 12.01 7.92 -15.33
CA GLU A 45 13.17 7.43 -16.08
C GLU A 45 14.31 6.97 -15.16
N ARG A 46 14.59 7.73 -14.08
CA ARG A 46 15.56 7.31 -13.06
C ARG A 46 15.13 6.02 -12.38
N GLN A 47 13.86 5.91 -11.97
CA GLN A 47 13.32 4.70 -11.36
C GLN A 47 13.39 3.50 -12.31
N LEU A 48 13.12 3.71 -13.60
CA LEU A 48 13.22 2.66 -14.61
C LEU A 48 14.66 2.16 -14.76
N ASN A 49 15.64 3.06 -14.75
CA ASN A 49 17.06 2.69 -14.81
C ASN A 49 17.51 1.90 -13.58
N ASN A 50 16.97 2.21 -12.40
CA ASN A 50 17.31 1.55 -11.14
C ASN A 50 16.49 0.28 -10.86
N LEU A 51 15.44 0.02 -11.65
CA LEU A 51 14.44 -1.00 -11.38
C LEU A 51 15.03 -2.38 -11.12
N LEU A 52 16.05 -2.78 -11.88
CA LEU A 52 16.67 -4.10 -11.74
C LEU A 52 17.40 -4.24 -10.41
N GLY A 53 18.21 -3.25 -10.03
CA GLY A 53 18.93 -3.25 -8.75
C GLY A 53 17.97 -3.14 -7.56
N ASP A 54 16.98 -2.26 -7.66
CA ASP A 54 15.96 -2.07 -6.62
C ASP A 54 15.15 -3.35 -6.40
N SER A 55 14.72 -4.01 -7.48
CA SER A 55 13.99 -5.29 -7.42
C SER A 55 14.81 -6.38 -6.71
N LEU A 56 16.11 -6.45 -6.96
CA LEU A 56 16.99 -7.42 -6.28
C LEU A 56 17.07 -7.13 -4.78
N ILE A 57 17.29 -5.87 -4.39
CA ILE A 57 17.36 -5.48 -2.97
C ILE A 57 16.01 -5.73 -2.27
N LEU A 58 14.90 -5.32 -2.88
CA LEU A 58 13.55 -5.53 -2.33
C LEU A 58 13.22 -7.03 -2.22
N SER A 59 13.60 -7.85 -3.21
CA SER A 59 13.41 -9.30 -3.16
C SER A 59 14.16 -9.94 -1.99
N PHE A 60 15.38 -9.47 -1.70
CA PHE A 60 16.13 -9.90 -0.53
C PHE A 60 15.41 -9.50 0.78
N ILE A 61 14.91 -8.27 0.86
CA ILE A 61 14.20 -7.77 2.04
C ILE A 61 12.94 -8.61 2.30
N VAL A 62 12.09 -8.77 1.30
CA VAL A 62 10.83 -9.52 1.40
C VAL A 62 11.07 -11.02 1.67
N GLY A 63 12.10 -11.60 1.05
CA GLY A 63 12.37 -13.03 1.13
C GLY A 63 13.11 -13.48 2.39
N TYR A 64 14.05 -12.68 2.88
CA TYR A 64 15.05 -13.14 3.86
C TYR A 64 15.27 -12.18 5.04
N ALA A 65 14.93 -10.90 4.91
CA ALA A 65 15.23 -9.94 5.97
C ALA A 65 14.27 -10.01 7.17
N GLY A 66 13.08 -10.63 7.03
CA GLY A 66 12.02 -10.64 8.04
C GLY A 66 12.50 -10.86 9.48
N ASN A 67 13.29 -11.91 9.74
CA ASN A 67 13.76 -12.24 11.09
C ASN A 67 15.12 -11.62 11.46
N LEU A 68 15.74 -10.86 10.56
CA LEU A 68 17.04 -10.27 10.82
C LEU A 68 16.93 -9.03 11.70
N SER A 69 17.98 -8.78 12.48
CA SER A 69 18.14 -7.52 13.21
C SER A 69 18.41 -6.36 12.25
N GLU A 70 18.09 -5.14 12.66
CA GLU A 70 18.34 -3.93 11.86
C GLU A 70 19.80 -3.81 11.38
N ASN A 71 20.76 -4.05 12.27
CA ASN A 71 22.19 -3.99 11.93
C ASN A 71 22.56 -5.03 10.86
N SER A 72 22.09 -6.26 11.01
CA SER A 72 22.35 -7.34 10.04
C SER A 72 21.71 -7.05 8.69
N ARG A 73 20.49 -6.47 8.67
CA ARG A 73 19.84 -6.04 7.43
C ARG A 73 20.66 -4.98 6.71
N ASN A 74 21.09 -3.94 7.43
CA ASN A 74 21.87 -2.85 6.86
C ASN A 74 23.20 -3.35 6.30
N GLU A 75 23.88 -4.25 7.01
CA GLU A 75 25.11 -4.87 6.53
C GLU A 75 24.88 -5.66 5.23
N LEU A 76 23.86 -6.52 5.19
CA LEU A 76 23.56 -7.32 4.01
C LEU A 76 23.07 -6.49 2.83
N ILE A 77 22.24 -5.46 3.05
CA ILE A 77 21.83 -4.52 2.00
C ILE A 77 23.06 -3.79 1.43
N ASN A 78 24.00 -3.37 2.28
CA ASN A 78 25.24 -2.76 1.81
C ASN A 78 26.12 -3.74 1.02
N GLN A 79 26.16 -5.02 1.39
CA GLN A 79 26.83 -6.06 0.60
C GLN A 79 26.15 -6.26 -0.75
N TRP A 80 24.81 -6.29 -0.80
CA TRP A 80 24.04 -6.32 -2.05
C TRP A 80 24.36 -5.12 -2.94
N LYS A 81 24.33 -3.89 -2.39
CA LYS A 81 24.71 -2.68 -3.12
C LYS A 81 26.12 -2.79 -3.73
N LYS A 82 27.11 -3.23 -2.95
CA LYS A 82 28.49 -3.45 -3.44
C LYS A 82 28.55 -4.48 -4.58
N LEU A 83 27.77 -5.55 -4.50
CA LEU A 83 27.68 -6.55 -5.57
C LEU A 83 27.05 -5.95 -6.83
N LEU A 84 25.95 -5.21 -6.70
CA LEU A 84 25.30 -4.53 -7.82
C LEU A 84 26.26 -3.55 -8.51
N SER A 85 26.99 -2.73 -7.74
CA SER A 85 28.03 -1.84 -8.28
C SER A 85 29.11 -2.61 -9.04
N ARG A 86 29.56 -3.77 -8.53
CA ARG A 86 30.56 -4.61 -9.20
C ARG A 86 30.08 -5.13 -10.55
N PHE A 87 28.79 -5.35 -10.71
CA PHE A 87 28.17 -5.80 -11.97
C PHE A 87 27.64 -4.63 -12.83
N ASN A 88 27.93 -3.38 -12.48
CA ASN A 88 27.42 -2.18 -13.15
C ASN A 88 25.88 -2.13 -13.23
N ILE A 89 25.19 -2.64 -12.21
CA ILE A 89 23.75 -2.56 -12.09
C ILE A 89 23.40 -1.32 -11.27
N SER A 90 22.63 -0.40 -11.87
CA SER A 90 22.12 0.79 -11.19
C SER A 90 21.06 0.44 -10.15
N TYR A 91 21.02 1.19 -9.06
CA TYR A 91 20.06 1.05 -7.97
C TYR A 91 19.85 2.42 -7.30
N SER A 92 18.76 2.55 -6.56
CA SER A 92 18.40 3.77 -5.83
C SER A 92 19.23 3.90 -4.56
N GLU A 93 19.99 4.99 -4.45
CA GLU A 93 20.78 5.27 -3.23
C GLU A 93 19.90 5.76 -2.07
N ASN A 94 18.86 6.52 -2.39
CA ASN A 94 17.91 7.03 -1.42
C ASN A 94 16.88 5.95 -1.07
N GLU A 95 16.76 5.64 0.22
CA GLU A 95 15.76 4.73 0.78
C GLU A 95 14.32 5.15 0.46
N GLY A 96 14.04 6.46 0.41
CA GLY A 96 12.73 6.97 0.03
C GLY A 96 12.38 6.67 -1.44
N GLU A 97 13.36 6.55 -2.33
CA GLU A 97 13.15 6.12 -3.72
C GLU A 97 13.04 4.58 -3.80
N LEU A 98 13.86 3.87 -3.03
CA LEU A 98 13.87 2.40 -2.97
C LEU A 98 12.57 1.81 -2.38
N TYR A 99 12.05 2.36 -1.28
CA TYR A 99 10.84 1.88 -0.61
C TYR A 99 9.56 2.61 -1.05
N GLY A 100 9.71 3.84 -1.57
CA GLY A 100 8.60 4.77 -1.85
C GLY A 100 7.64 4.33 -2.94
N LEU A 101 8.08 3.48 -3.86
CA LEU A 101 7.24 2.97 -4.95
C LEU A 101 6.14 2.03 -4.46
N GLU A 102 6.38 1.33 -3.34
CA GLU A 102 5.59 0.18 -2.91
C GLU A 102 4.82 0.40 -1.60
N VAL A 103 5.38 1.15 -0.66
CA VAL A 103 4.69 1.46 0.61
C VAL A 103 3.67 2.58 0.40
N GLY A 104 3.87 3.49 -0.55
CA GLY A 104 3.06 4.69 -0.69
C GLY A 104 3.45 5.74 0.36
N LYS A 105 3.55 7.00 -0.06
CA LYS A 105 4.13 8.09 0.75
C LYS A 105 3.45 8.31 2.11
N LEU A 106 2.16 7.96 2.22
CA LEU A 106 1.34 8.13 3.42
C LEU A 106 1.52 6.99 4.44
N GLU A 107 1.64 5.74 3.99
CA GLU A 107 2.00 4.63 4.87
C GLU A 107 3.44 4.82 5.37
N LEU A 108 4.36 5.31 4.53
CA LEU A 108 5.69 5.75 4.97
C LEU A 108 5.58 6.81 6.08
N GLN A 109 4.73 7.84 5.93
CA GLN A 109 4.52 8.89 6.92
C GLN A 109 4.00 8.44 8.30
N ARG A 110 3.26 7.32 8.37
CA ARG A 110 2.80 6.76 9.66
C ARG A 110 3.88 5.91 10.34
N TRP A 111 4.78 5.32 9.56
CA TRP A 111 5.88 4.48 10.04
C TRP A 111 7.22 5.26 10.11
N ASN A 112 7.18 6.56 9.86
CA ASN A 112 8.23 7.35 9.21
C ASN A 112 9.46 7.69 10.04
N GLU A 113 9.71 6.96 11.12
CA GLU A 113 10.85 7.27 11.96
C GLU A 113 11.70 6.04 12.29
N CYS A 114 11.28 4.83 11.89
CA CYS A 114 12.11 3.62 12.02
C CYS A 114 12.15 2.81 10.72
N LYS A 115 13.30 2.87 10.04
CA LYS A 115 13.61 2.12 8.81
C LYS A 115 13.31 0.62 8.95
N TYR A 116 13.64 0.06 10.12
CA TYR A 116 13.39 -1.34 10.45
C TYR A 116 11.92 -1.75 10.31
N TYR A 117 10.99 -0.90 10.77
CA TYR A 117 9.56 -1.20 10.71
C TYR A 117 8.97 -0.96 9.31
N VAL A 118 9.47 0.02 8.56
CA VAL A 118 9.12 0.18 7.13
C VAL A 118 9.48 -1.08 6.35
N GLN A 119 10.67 -1.65 6.58
CA GLN A 119 11.07 -2.92 5.98
C GLN A 119 10.14 -4.07 6.43
N ASN A 120 9.74 -4.14 7.70
CA ASN A 120 8.79 -5.15 8.17
C ASN A 120 7.41 -5.04 7.49
N ALA A 121 6.93 -3.81 7.27
CA ALA A 121 5.69 -3.56 6.54
C ALA A 121 5.80 -4.02 5.08
N LEU A 122 6.94 -3.77 4.42
CA LEU A 122 7.22 -4.29 3.08
C LEU A 122 7.21 -5.82 3.06
N VAL A 123 7.90 -6.48 3.99
CA VAL A 123 7.88 -7.95 4.09
C VAL A 123 6.44 -8.45 4.25
N THR A 124 5.66 -7.84 5.14
CA THR A 124 4.26 -8.22 5.39
C THR A 124 3.38 -8.08 4.15
N LYS A 125 3.54 -6.98 3.40
CA LYS A 125 2.70 -6.63 2.24
C LYS A 125 2.99 -7.50 1.02
N TYR A 126 4.25 -7.85 0.80
CA TYR A 126 4.71 -8.51 -0.43
C TYR A 126 5.14 -9.96 -0.25
N THR A 127 5.14 -10.49 0.97
CA THR A 127 5.50 -11.90 1.17
C THR A 127 4.44 -12.84 0.58
N ASN A 128 4.91 -13.87 -0.13
CA ASN A 128 4.08 -14.96 -0.63
C ASN A 128 3.85 -16.06 0.43
N LYS A 129 4.47 -15.92 1.61
CA LYS A 129 4.39 -16.83 2.74
C LYS A 129 3.40 -16.29 3.78
N TRP A 130 3.02 -17.09 4.77
CA TRP A 130 2.26 -16.55 5.90
C TRP A 130 3.17 -15.73 6.82
N PRO A 131 2.92 -14.43 7.04
CA PRO A 131 3.73 -13.63 7.96
C PRO A 131 3.49 -14.06 9.40
N LEU A 132 4.57 -14.38 10.12
CA LEU A 132 4.60 -14.64 11.55
C LEU A 132 5.30 -13.50 12.27
N TYR A 133 4.54 -12.69 13.00
CA TYR A 133 5.07 -11.64 13.85
C TYR A 133 5.63 -12.24 15.13
N ILE A 134 6.95 -12.14 15.28
CA ILE A 134 7.65 -12.37 16.55
C ILE A 134 7.69 -11.04 17.28
N ASP A 135 6.72 -10.81 18.15
CA ASP A 135 6.37 -9.49 18.69
C ASP A 135 6.28 -9.51 20.22
N PRO A 136 7.43 -9.48 20.93
CA PRO A 136 7.46 -9.56 22.39
C PRO A 136 6.75 -8.37 23.07
N CYS A 137 6.60 -7.25 22.38
CA CYS A 137 6.00 -6.02 22.90
C CYS A 137 4.58 -5.74 22.37
N ASN A 138 3.99 -6.65 21.58
CA ASN A 138 2.70 -6.49 20.90
C ASN A 138 2.59 -5.19 20.07
N VAL A 139 3.70 -4.72 19.49
CA VAL A 139 3.72 -3.52 18.64
C VAL A 139 3.06 -3.82 17.29
N ALA A 140 3.46 -4.90 16.61
CA ALA A 140 2.88 -5.34 15.34
C ALA A 140 1.40 -5.65 15.51
N LEU A 141 1.03 -6.33 16.60
CA LEU A 141 -0.36 -6.64 16.89
C LEU A 141 -1.19 -5.35 17.02
N LYS A 142 -0.72 -4.35 17.75
CA LYS A 142 -1.44 -3.07 17.91
C LYS A 142 -1.62 -2.33 16.58
N GLU A 143 -0.61 -2.34 15.71
CA GLU A 143 -0.73 -1.72 14.39
C GLU A 143 -1.66 -2.53 13.48
N ALA A 144 -1.60 -3.87 13.52
CA ALA A 144 -2.49 -4.74 12.75
C ALA A 144 -3.97 -4.51 13.10
N LEU A 145 -4.26 -4.21 14.37
CA LEU A 145 -5.60 -3.87 14.84
C LEU A 145 -6.11 -2.50 14.40
N ARG A 146 -5.22 -1.60 13.94
CA ARG A 146 -5.58 -0.28 13.42
C ARG A 146 -5.93 -0.30 11.94
N LEU A 147 -5.78 -1.44 11.24
CA LEU A 147 -6.16 -1.51 9.84
C LEU A 147 -7.67 -1.27 9.68
N PRO A 148 -8.08 -0.44 8.71
CA PRO A 148 -9.49 -0.09 8.48
C PRO A 148 -10.32 -1.25 7.93
N SER A 149 -9.67 -2.29 7.39
CA SER A 149 -10.34 -3.53 6.99
C SER A 149 -10.75 -4.34 8.23
N GLY A 150 -12.01 -4.77 8.28
CA GLY A 150 -12.49 -5.69 9.31
C GLY A 150 -11.58 -6.92 9.40
N HIS A 151 -11.13 -7.21 10.62
CA HIS A 151 -10.21 -8.29 10.93
C HIS A 151 -10.77 -9.15 12.06
N SER A 152 -10.63 -10.47 11.92
CA SER A 152 -10.97 -11.45 12.93
C SER A 152 -9.74 -11.78 13.76
N ILE A 153 -9.87 -11.76 15.08
CA ILE A 153 -8.82 -12.16 16.01
C ILE A 153 -9.23 -13.49 16.61
N ILE A 154 -8.35 -14.48 16.50
CA ILE A 154 -8.59 -15.82 17.02
C ILE A 154 -7.40 -16.19 17.91
N HIS A 155 -7.66 -16.70 19.11
CA HIS A 155 -6.59 -17.29 19.92
C HIS A 155 -6.41 -18.76 19.54
N SER A 156 -5.16 -19.23 19.53
CA SER A 156 -4.84 -20.65 19.25
C SER A 156 -5.53 -21.62 20.21
N SER A 157 -5.83 -21.18 21.44
CA SER A 157 -6.52 -21.95 22.48
C SER A 157 -8.06 -21.88 22.42
N ASP A 158 -8.65 -21.13 21.49
CA ASP A 158 -10.11 -21.02 21.38
C ASP A 158 -10.72 -22.36 20.98
N LEU A 159 -11.74 -22.82 21.73
CA LEU A 159 -12.53 -24.02 21.37
C LEU A 159 -13.19 -23.89 19.98
N GLU A 160 -13.54 -22.66 19.60
CA GLU A 160 -14.16 -22.32 18.32
C GLU A 160 -13.13 -21.92 17.24
N PHE A 161 -11.82 -22.09 17.50
CA PHE A 161 -10.74 -21.70 16.59
C PHE A 161 -11.03 -22.13 15.15
N GLY A 162 -11.38 -23.41 14.96
CA GLY A 162 -11.60 -23.97 13.64
C GLY A 162 -12.87 -23.48 12.95
N ALA A 163 -13.91 -23.10 13.70
CA ALA A 163 -15.15 -22.55 13.14
C ALA A 163 -14.92 -21.10 12.68
N LYS A 164 -14.30 -20.29 13.54
CA LYS A 164 -13.96 -18.88 13.25
C LYS A 164 -13.02 -18.78 12.04
N LEU A 165 -11.98 -19.62 11.99
CA LEU A 165 -11.02 -19.61 10.88
C LEU A 165 -11.68 -19.99 9.55
N ARG A 166 -12.58 -20.98 9.55
CA ARG A 166 -13.37 -21.35 8.36
C ARG A 166 -14.28 -20.21 7.91
N SER A 167 -14.94 -19.51 8.85
CA SER A 167 -15.78 -18.34 8.53
C SER A 167 -14.95 -17.25 7.84
N SER A 168 -13.85 -16.83 8.46
CA SER A 168 -12.97 -15.78 7.91
C SER A 168 -12.40 -16.15 6.54
N LEU A 169 -12.04 -17.43 6.36
CA LEU A 169 -11.57 -17.96 5.07
C LEU A 169 -12.64 -17.83 3.98
N SER A 170 -13.89 -18.19 4.28
CA SER A 170 -15.01 -18.15 3.35
C SER A 170 -15.47 -16.73 3.01
N GLU A 171 -15.47 -15.84 4.01
CA GLU A 171 -15.84 -14.43 3.87
C GLU A 171 -14.74 -13.62 3.16
N GLY A 172 -13.50 -14.07 3.24
CA GLY A 172 -12.34 -13.35 2.72
C GLY A 172 -11.91 -12.19 3.60
N SER A 173 -12.19 -12.25 4.91
CA SER A 173 -11.73 -11.25 5.87
C SER A 173 -10.30 -11.53 6.33
N ALA A 174 -9.59 -10.50 6.78
CA ALA A 174 -8.27 -10.69 7.39
C ALA A 174 -8.41 -11.43 8.72
N CYS A 175 -7.52 -12.38 8.99
CA CYS A 175 -7.52 -13.20 10.20
C CYS A 175 -6.16 -13.13 10.89
N ILE A 176 -6.17 -12.79 12.18
CA ILE A 176 -4.97 -12.74 13.03
C ILE A 176 -5.08 -13.85 14.06
N ILE A 177 -4.16 -14.81 14.01
CA ILE A 177 -4.04 -15.86 15.03
C ILE A 177 -3.05 -15.40 16.09
N LYS A 178 -3.54 -15.19 17.31
CA LYS A 178 -2.73 -14.84 18.48
C LYS A 178 -2.16 -16.08 19.14
N ASP A 179 -0.98 -15.90 19.72
CA ASP A 179 -0.22 -16.92 20.47
C ASP A 179 -0.05 -18.19 19.64
N PHE A 180 0.34 -17.99 18.37
CA PHE A 180 0.56 -19.07 17.43
C PHE A 180 1.68 -19.98 17.91
N ASN A 181 1.39 -21.27 17.96
CA ASN A 181 2.35 -22.34 18.16
C ASN A 181 2.25 -23.31 16.97
N PHE A 182 3.28 -24.14 16.77
CA PHE A 182 3.25 -25.16 15.71
C PHE A 182 2.33 -26.34 16.03
N ASP A 183 1.76 -26.39 17.24
CA ASP A 183 0.79 -27.39 17.67
C ASP A 183 -0.63 -26.99 17.22
N PHE A 184 -0.80 -26.80 15.91
CA PHE A 184 -2.08 -26.45 15.32
C PHE A 184 -2.85 -27.71 14.90
N PRO A 185 -4.20 -27.67 14.89
CA PRO A 185 -4.99 -28.82 14.50
C PRO A 185 -4.63 -29.31 13.08
N SER A 186 -4.35 -30.60 12.93
CA SER A 186 -3.94 -31.22 11.66
C SER A 186 -4.96 -31.04 10.53
N GLU A 187 -6.23 -30.74 10.86
CA GLU A 187 -7.26 -30.36 9.90
C GLU A 187 -6.91 -29.11 9.06
N PHE A 188 -6.04 -28.22 9.55
CA PHE A 188 -5.62 -27.00 8.85
C PHE A 188 -4.24 -27.11 8.20
N ALA A 189 -3.61 -28.28 8.19
CA ALA A 189 -2.26 -28.46 7.63
C ALA A 189 -2.16 -27.95 6.19
N ASN A 190 -3.15 -28.24 5.35
CA ASN A 190 -3.17 -27.74 3.97
C ASN A 190 -3.26 -26.21 3.86
N LEU A 191 -3.89 -25.53 4.82
CA LEU A 191 -3.96 -24.07 4.83
C LEU A 191 -2.59 -23.47 5.18
N PHE A 192 -1.96 -23.95 6.24
CA PHE A 192 -0.65 -23.45 6.67
C PHE A 192 0.46 -23.79 5.67
N GLN A 193 0.37 -24.94 4.99
CA GLN A 193 1.27 -25.29 3.89
C GLN A 193 1.00 -24.52 2.58
N ARG A 194 -0.03 -23.67 2.53
CA ARG A 194 -0.54 -23.00 1.32
C ARG A 194 -0.84 -23.97 0.17
N ASN A 195 -1.40 -25.14 0.47
CA ASN A 195 -1.92 -26.08 -0.53
C ASN A 195 -3.27 -25.60 -1.08
N LEU A 196 -3.27 -24.39 -1.65
CA LEU A 196 -4.41 -23.77 -2.31
C LEU A 196 -4.44 -24.18 -3.78
N TYR A 197 -5.62 -24.46 -4.32
CA TYR A 197 -5.78 -24.83 -5.72
C TYR A 197 -6.92 -24.04 -6.37
N GLU A 198 -6.74 -23.73 -7.66
CA GLU A 198 -7.78 -23.08 -8.46
C GLU A 198 -8.75 -24.14 -8.99
N LYS A 199 -10.05 -23.92 -8.77
CA LYS A 199 -11.12 -24.70 -9.36
C LYS A 199 -11.92 -23.81 -10.28
N VAL A 200 -11.90 -24.12 -11.58
CA VAL A 200 -12.66 -23.38 -12.58
C VAL A 200 -14.10 -23.90 -12.55
N ARG A 201 -15.05 -23.01 -12.26
CA ARG A 201 -16.48 -23.28 -12.39
C ARG A 201 -16.99 -22.65 -13.67
N VAL A 202 -17.64 -23.45 -14.50
CA VAL A 202 -18.36 -22.98 -15.67
C VAL A 202 -19.81 -22.80 -15.26
N PHE A 203 -20.29 -21.55 -15.28
CA PHE A 203 -21.69 -21.24 -15.07
C PHE A 203 -22.32 -20.91 -16.42
N VAL A 204 -23.34 -21.67 -16.82
CA VAL A 204 -24.16 -21.35 -17.98
C VAL A 204 -25.39 -20.61 -17.45
N GLY A 205 -25.42 -19.29 -17.60
CA GLY A 205 -26.60 -18.49 -17.25
C GLY A 205 -27.75 -18.69 -18.24
N LEU A 206 -28.90 -18.04 -17.99
CA LEU A 206 -30.08 -18.09 -18.87
C LEU A 206 -29.81 -17.72 -20.34
N ILE A 207 -28.75 -16.97 -20.62
CA ILE A 207 -28.37 -16.48 -21.95
C ILE A 207 -27.50 -17.51 -22.73
N GLY A 208 -27.16 -18.65 -22.13
CA GLY A 208 -26.41 -19.72 -22.81
C GLY A 208 -24.92 -19.44 -23.05
N ILE A 209 -24.41 -18.27 -22.65
CA ILE A 209 -22.98 -17.96 -22.73
C ILE A 209 -22.28 -18.50 -21.47
N PRO A 210 -21.31 -19.43 -21.61
CA PRO A 210 -20.57 -19.95 -20.47
C PRO A 210 -19.71 -18.85 -19.86
N LYS A 211 -19.97 -18.50 -18.59
CA LYS A 211 -19.07 -17.68 -17.78
C LYS A 211 -18.17 -18.59 -16.96
N MET A 212 -16.87 -18.51 -17.19
CA MET A 212 -15.88 -19.18 -16.35
C MET A 212 -15.55 -18.29 -15.15
N ARG A 213 -15.64 -18.84 -13.95
CA ARG A 213 -15.16 -18.21 -12.72
C ARG A 213 -14.08 -19.10 -12.10
N LYS A 214 -12.93 -18.50 -11.80
CA LYS A 214 -11.87 -19.16 -11.04
C LYS A 214 -12.13 -18.93 -9.56
N ASP A 215 -12.27 -20.01 -8.80
CA ASP A 215 -12.38 -19.97 -7.35
C ASP A 215 -11.15 -20.64 -6.72
N VAL A 216 -10.50 -19.97 -5.78
CA VAL A 216 -9.42 -20.55 -4.99
C VAL A 216 -10.03 -21.35 -3.84
N ARG A 217 -9.53 -22.57 -3.62
CA ARG A 217 -10.04 -23.50 -2.59
C ARG A 217 -8.91 -24.16 -1.82
N VAL A 218 -9.25 -24.64 -0.64
CA VAL A 218 -8.37 -25.47 0.21
C VAL A 218 -9.15 -26.65 0.75
N LYS A 219 -8.49 -27.80 0.90
CA LYS A 219 -9.07 -28.99 1.54
C LYS A 219 -8.72 -28.98 3.01
N LEU A 220 -9.72 -28.93 3.88
CA LEU A 220 -9.58 -28.93 5.33
C LEU A 220 -10.18 -30.21 5.92
N GLY A 221 -9.60 -30.71 7.00
CA GLY A 221 -10.05 -31.93 7.69
C GLY A 221 -8.99 -33.01 7.75
N THR A 222 -9.21 -34.00 8.62
CA THR A 222 -8.27 -35.11 8.85
C THR A 222 -8.74 -36.38 8.14
N THR A 223 -9.98 -36.82 8.41
CA THR A 223 -10.57 -38.05 7.86
C THR A 223 -11.49 -37.76 6.68
N VAL A 224 -12.31 -36.72 6.78
CA VAL A 224 -13.16 -36.23 5.69
C VAL A 224 -12.61 -34.88 5.26
N MET A 225 -12.16 -34.79 4.01
CA MET A 225 -11.59 -33.58 3.44
C MET A 225 -12.72 -32.72 2.86
N GLU A 226 -13.03 -31.61 3.53
CA GLU A 226 -14.00 -30.62 3.08
C GLU A 226 -13.33 -29.56 2.21
N GLU A 227 -13.92 -29.25 1.04
CA GLU A 227 -13.44 -28.17 0.18
C GLU A 227 -14.02 -26.83 0.62
N VAL A 228 -13.20 -25.98 1.24
CA VAL A 228 -13.58 -24.62 1.63
C VAL A 228 -13.10 -23.62 0.59
N ALA A 229 -13.98 -22.68 0.21
CA ALA A 229 -13.63 -21.59 -0.69
C ALA A 229 -12.84 -20.52 0.06
N VAL A 230 -11.80 -19.99 -0.58
CA VAL A 230 -10.97 -18.91 -0.06
C VAL A 230 -11.43 -17.61 -0.70
N GLY A 231 -11.90 -16.66 0.11
CA GLY A 231 -12.29 -15.34 -0.36
C GLY A 231 -11.09 -14.60 -0.97
N SER A 232 -11.32 -13.80 -2.01
CA SER A 232 -10.25 -13.15 -2.78
C SER A 232 -9.43 -12.12 -1.99
N LYS A 233 -9.93 -11.66 -0.84
CA LYS A 233 -9.27 -10.70 0.05
C LYS A 233 -8.77 -11.33 1.35
N PHE A 234 -8.85 -12.67 1.46
CA PHE A 234 -8.39 -13.36 2.65
C PHE A 234 -6.90 -13.13 2.88
N ALA A 235 -6.54 -12.76 4.10
CA ALA A 235 -5.16 -12.62 4.55
C ALA A 235 -5.03 -13.26 5.93
N LEU A 236 -4.02 -14.10 6.12
CA LEU A 236 -3.74 -14.74 7.40
C LEU A 236 -2.45 -14.18 7.98
N TYR A 237 -2.53 -13.71 9.22
CA TYR A 237 -1.41 -13.20 9.99
C TYR A 237 -1.25 -14.05 11.24
N LEU A 238 -0.02 -14.48 11.51
CA LEU A 238 0.34 -15.23 12.70
C LEU A 238 1.06 -14.31 13.67
N HIS A 239 0.79 -14.43 14.96
CA HIS A 239 1.42 -13.61 15.99
C HIS A 239 1.88 -14.49 17.14
N SER A 240 3.10 -14.27 17.61
CA SER A 240 3.59 -14.85 18.86
C SER A 240 4.52 -13.91 19.60
N GLN A 241 4.49 -13.99 20.93
CA GLN A 241 5.38 -13.25 21.82
C GLN A 241 6.69 -14.01 22.10
N ASP A 242 6.74 -15.31 21.79
CA ASP A 242 7.91 -16.13 22.04
C ASP A 242 9.01 -15.82 21.01
N MET A 243 10.23 -15.55 21.50
CA MET A 243 11.40 -15.28 20.66
C MET A 243 12.09 -16.56 20.18
N THR A 244 11.74 -17.70 20.78
CA THR A 244 12.34 -19.01 20.52
C THR A 244 11.50 -19.76 19.50
N PHE A 245 11.48 -19.29 18.26
CA PHE A 245 10.95 -20.05 17.12
C PHE A 245 12.10 -20.74 16.37
N PRO A 246 12.43 -22.01 16.71
CA PRO A 246 13.62 -22.69 16.18
C PRO A 246 13.44 -23.29 14.78
N GLN A 247 12.20 -23.44 14.30
CA GLN A 247 11.91 -24.03 12.98
C GLN A 247 11.08 -23.05 12.16
N MET A 248 11.70 -22.47 11.14
CA MET A 248 10.97 -21.73 10.13
C MET A 248 10.48 -22.72 9.09
N ASP A 249 9.17 -22.95 9.06
CA ASP A 249 8.52 -23.61 7.93
C ASP A 249 8.80 -22.79 6.66
N ASP A 250 9.13 -23.46 5.54
CA ASP A 250 9.35 -22.82 4.25
C ASP A 250 8.14 -21.96 3.80
N LYS A 251 6.95 -22.22 4.33
CA LYS A 251 5.71 -21.50 4.01
C LYS A 251 5.40 -20.35 4.94
N ILE A 252 6.15 -20.18 6.02
CA ILE A 252 6.01 -19.09 6.99
C ILE A 252 7.20 -18.14 6.86
N ASN A 253 6.94 -16.84 6.92
CA ASN A 253 7.97 -15.81 6.95
C ASN A 253 7.96 -15.15 8.32
N ALA A 254 8.97 -15.45 9.14
CA ALA A 254 9.09 -14.85 10.45
C ALA A 254 9.55 -13.39 10.31
N ILE A 255 8.82 -12.47 10.93
CA ILE A 255 9.08 -11.04 10.95
C ILE A 255 9.30 -10.64 12.40
N SER A 256 10.53 -10.27 12.73
CA SER A 256 10.86 -9.84 14.08
C SER A 256 10.40 -8.39 14.29
N TYR A 257 9.66 -8.17 15.36
CA TYR A 257 9.26 -6.85 15.87
C TYR A 257 9.95 -6.56 17.19
N ASN A 258 11.27 -6.73 17.19
CA ASN A 258 12.10 -6.30 18.30
C ASN A 258 12.03 -4.78 18.45
N LEU A 259 11.89 -4.32 19.70
CA LEU A 259 11.86 -2.90 20.01
C LEU A 259 13.28 -2.33 19.85
N THR A 260 13.53 -1.63 18.75
CA THR A 260 14.78 -0.90 18.56
C THR A 260 14.84 0.31 19.49
N LYS A 261 16.05 0.79 19.82
CA LYS A 261 16.21 2.00 20.65
C LYS A 261 15.51 3.20 20.01
N GLU A 262 15.68 3.37 18.70
CA GLU A 262 15.02 4.42 17.92
C GLU A 262 13.50 4.30 18.04
N ALA A 263 12.94 3.12 17.82
CA ALA A 263 11.50 2.89 17.93
C ALA A 263 10.96 3.22 19.33
N LEU A 264 11.70 2.86 20.37
CA LEU A 264 11.33 3.20 21.75
C LEU A 264 11.36 4.71 21.98
N TYR A 265 12.42 5.40 21.55
CA TYR A 265 12.52 6.86 21.69
C TYR A 265 11.36 7.57 21.02
N LEU A 266 10.98 7.15 19.82
CA LEU A 266 9.91 7.77 19.05
C LEU A 266 8.54 7.53 19.69
N LYS A 267 8.30 6.29 20.13
CA LYS A 267 7.08 5.95 20.85
C LYS A 267 6.95 6.70 22.18
N LEU A 268 8.05 6.79 22.94
CA LEU A 268 8.08 7.58 24.17
C LEU A 268 7.84 9.05 23.87
N ARG A 269 8.45 9.60 22.81
CA ARG A 269 8.26 10.99 22.39
C ARG A 269 6.79 11.25 22.06
N GLU A 270 6.14 10.38 21.29
CA GLU A 270 4.71 10.50 21.01
C GLU A 270 3.84 10.43 22.27
N GLU A 271 4.10 9.47 23.17
CA GLU A 271 3.33 9.32 24.40
C GLU A 271 3.53 10.50 25.36
N ILE A 272 4.76 10.99 25.50
CA ILE A 272 5.08 12.18 26.30
C ILE A 272 4.40 13.40 25.70
N MET A 273 4.44 13.56 24.38
CA MET A 273 3.82 14.69 23.69
C MET A 273 2.30 14.71 23.87
N LYS A 274 1.65 13.55 23.75
CA LYS A 274 0.22 13.39 24.05
C LYS A 274 -0.14 13.71 25.50
N LYS A 275 0.77 13.47 26.45
CA LYS A 275 0.57 13.76 27.88
C LYS A 275 0.90 15.20 28.27
N MET A 276 1.93 15.80 27.67
CA MET A 276 2.39 17.14 28.01
C MET A 276 1.57 18.23 27.33
N ASP A 277 1.18 18.03 26.08
CA ASP A 277 0.41 19.00 25.31
C ASP A 277 -0.59 18.28 24.41
N LYS A 278 -1.75 18.00 24.99
CA LYS A 278 -2.84 17.31 24.29
C LYS A 278 -3.36 18.13 23.11
N ASP A 279 -3.43 19.45 23.26
CA ASP A 279 -3.91 20.36 22.21
C ASP A 279 -2.96 20.35 21.00
N PHE A 280 -1.65 20.31 21.25
CA PHE A 280 -0.66 20.16 20.17
C PHE A 280 -0.78 18.80 19.49
N ALA A 281 -0.91 17.71 20.25
CA ALA A 281 -1.04 16.37 19.69
C ALA A 281 -2.29 16.24 18.80
N GLU A 282 -3.42 16.80 19.24
CA GLU A 282 -4.66 16.84 18.44
C GLU A 282 -4.49 17.67 17.16
N LYS A 283 -3.78 18.82 17.23
CA LYS A 283 -3.44 19.60 16.04
C LYS A 283 -2.53 18.84 15.07
N LEU A 284 -1.53 18.12 15.57
CA LEU A 284 -0.65 17.30 14.75
C LEU A 284 -1.45 16.23 14.00
N ASP A 285 -2.30 15.48 14.71
CA ASP A 285 -3.17 14.47 14.11
C ASP A 285 -4.14 15.07 13.08
N GLN A 286 -4.67 16.27 13.35
CA GLN A 286 -5.53 17.00 12.40
C GLN A 286 -4.77 17.41 11.14
N VAL A 287 -3.55 17.93 11.28
CA VAL A 287 -2.68 18.31 10.16
C VAL A 287 -2.32 17.08 9.33
N VAL A 288 -1.95 15.96 9.96
CA VAL A 288 -1.65 14.71 9.25
C VAL A 288 -2.87 14.28 8.43
N ARG A 289 -4.06 14.19 9.03
CA ARG A 289 -5.31 13.83 8.31
C ARG A 289 -5.61 14.79 7.16
N GLN A 290 -5.39 16.09 7.35
CA GLN A 290 -5.56 17.09 6.29
C GLN A 290 -4.55 16.86 5.15
N MET A 291 -3.29 16.55 5.45
CA MET A 291 -2.29 16.21 4.44
C MET A 291 -2.67 14.94 3.66
N GLU A 292 -3.20 13.90 4.33
CA GLU A 292 -3.66 12.68 3.64
C GLU A 292 -4.78 13.01 2.64
N LYS A 293 -5.79 13.76 3.11
CA LYS A 293 -6.93 14.17 2.29
C LYS A 293 -6.51 15.07 1.13
N MET A 294 -5.64 16.05 1.37
CA MET A 294 -5.11 16.94 0.33
C MET A 294 -4.32 16.16 -0.71
N SER A 295 -3.52 15.17 -0.31
CA SER A 295 -2.77 14.32 -1.23
C SER A 295 -3.70 13.51 -2.15
N GLU A 296 -4.78 12.94 -1.60
CA GLU A 296 -5.80 12.24 -2.39
C GLU A 296 -6.53 13.20 -3.36
N GLU A 297 -6.92 14.38 -2.88
CA GLU A 297 -7.58 15.41 -3.69
C GLU A 297 -6.69 15.89 -4.84
N VAL A 298 -5.40 16.14 -4.58
CA VAL A 298 -4.42 16.51 -5.63
C VAL A 298 -4.30 15.41 -6.66
N ASN A 299 -4.14 14.14 -6.25
CA ASN A 299 -4.04 13.02 -7.18
C ASN A 299 -5.32 12.83 -8.01
N ALA A 300 -6.50 13.08 -7.42
CA ALA A 300 -7.77 13.03 -8.14
C ALA A 300 -7.89 14.19 -9.14
N LYS A 301 -7.53 15.42 -8.74
CA LYS A 301 -7.51 16.59 -9.63
C LYS A 301 -6.58 16.40 -10.81
N ILE A 302 -5.37 15.86 -10.60
CA ILE A 302 -4.42 15.58 -11.67
C ILE A 302 -5.00 14.63 -12.73
N ARG A 303 -5.67 13.54 -12.29
CA ARG A 303 -6.33 12.61 -13.23
C ARG A 303 -7.47 13.30 -13.98
N ASN A 304 -8.24 14.15 -13.30
CA ASN A 304 -9.33 14.89 -13.92
C ASN A 304 -8.82 15.89 -14.98
N VAL A 305 -7.73 16.61 -14.73
CA VAL A 305 -7.15 17.54 -15.71
C VAL A 305 -6.78 16.81 -17.01
N LEU A 306 -6.12 15.66 -16.92
CA LEU A 306 -5.78 14.84 -18.08
C LEU A 306 -7.02 14.38 -18.86
N LEU A 307 -8.07 13.98 -18.15
CA LEU A 307 -9.31 13.51 -18.74
C LEU A 307 -10.06 14.65 -19.46
N VAL A 308 -10.18 15.80 -18.81
CA VAL A 308 -10.82 16.99 -19.38
C VAL A 308 -10.05 17.52 -20.59
N PHE A 309 -8.71 17.44 -20.58
CA PHE A 309 -7.88 17.84 -21.71
C PHE A 309 -8.11 16.97 -22.96
N ILE A 310 -8.35 15.67 -22.78
CA ILE A 310 -8.66 14.73 -23.88
C ILE A 310 -10.05 15.05 -24.47
N GLU A 311 -11.02 15.42 -23.63
CA GLU A 311 -12.38 15.77 -24.06
C GLU A 311 -12.46 17.14 -24.75
N SER A 312 -11.58 18.08 -24.41
CA SER A 312 -11.67 19.49 -24.85
C SER A 312 -10.98 19.82 -26.17
N LYS A 313 -10.67 18.84 -27.03
CA LYS A 313 -9.83 19.00 -28.23
C LYS A 313 -10.25 20.15 -29.18
N ASP A 314 -11.54 20.46 -29.27
CA ASP A 314 -12.07 21.41 -30.27
C ASP A 314 -12.40 22.81 -29.72
N SER A 315 -12.47 23.01 -28.39
CA SER A 315 -12.68 24.34 -27.78
C SER A 315 -12.12 24.41 -26.36
N MET A 316 -10.86 24.84 -26.22
CA MET A 316 -10.18 24.94 -24.92
C MET A 316 -10.51 26.21 -24.14
N LEU A 317 -10.78 27.32 -24.84
CA LEU A 317 -11.04 28.62 -24.24
C LEU A 317 -12.48 28.76 -23.71
N GLU A 318 -13.41 28.01 -24.29
CA GLU A 318 -14.82 28.02 -23.87
C GLU A 318 -15.13 26.91 -22.85
N ASN A 319 -14.17 26.01 -22.59
CA ASN A 319 -14.36 24.92 -21.64
C ASN A 319 -14.12 25.40 -20.21
N ASP A 320 -15.20 25.87 -19.58
CA ASP A 320 -15.18 26.32 -18.18
C ASP A 320 -14.75 25.21 -17.20
N ARG A 321 -14.93 23.92 -17.55
CA ARG A 321 -14.47 22.80 -16.71
C ARG A 321 -12.95 22.67 -16.72
N LEU A 322 -12.31 22.87 -17.87
CA LEU A 322 -10.84 22.86 -18.01
C LEU A 322 -10.24 23.99 -17.16
N ILE A 323 -10.76 25.21 -17.34
CA ILE A 323 -10.29 26.41 -16.63
C ILE A 323 -10.53 26.27 -15.13
N ALA A 324 -11.65 25.68 -14.68
CA ALA A 324 -11.90 25.41 -13.27
C ALA A 324 -11.02 24.30 -12.70
N SER A 325 -10.65 23.29 -13.50
CA SER A 325 -9.79 22.19 -13.05
C SER A 325 -8.32 22.57 -12.87
N LEU A 326 -7.88 23.62 -13.57
CA LEU A 326 -6.52 24.17 -13.52
C LEU A 326 -6.35 25.27 -12.45
N LYS A 327 -7.41 25.62 -11.71
CA LYS A 327 -7.38 26.52 -10.54
C LYS A 327 -7.20 25.76 -9.23
#